data_AF-A0A960XNL2-F1
#
_entry.id   AF-A0A960XNL2-F1
#
_cell.length_a   1.000
_cell.length_b   1.000
_cell.length_c   1.000
_cell.angle_alpha   90.00
_cell.angle_beta   90.00
_cell.angle_gamma   90.00
#
_symmetry.space_group_name_H-M   'P 1'
#
loop_
_entity.id
_entity.type
_entity.pdbx_description
1 polymer ?
#
loop_
_entity_poly.entity_id
_entity_poly.type
_entity_poly.pdbx_seq_one_letter_code
_entity_poly.pdbx_strand_id
1 'polypeptide(L)'
;MTGVDRVTGTGGRPTISTFPDALATVRANMRCAVIFNPTARGGRARRFVQALEAMQDGLTLKPTTGPRTAPDLAIQAAQEGCDVVVAAGGDGTVNEVVDGLARDPQRADRVRLGIIPLGTINVLARELHIPLRLSAAWEVIRTGRELRIDLPRVSFTRDGSPEERCFTQLAGA
;
A
#
# COMPACT_ATOMS: atom_id res chain seq x y z
N MET A 1 25.54 -31.32 17.04
CA MET A 1 25.50 -30.07 16.25
C MET A 1 24.20 -30.08 15.47
N THR A 2 23.23 -29.27 15.91
CA THR A 2 22.17 -28.61 15.11
C THR A 2 21.34 -27.81 16.10
N GLY A 3 21.75 -26.56 16.33
CA GLY A 3 21.04 -25.60 17.18
C GLY A 3 19.78 -25.12 16.47
N VAL A 4 18.68 -25.11 17.21
CA VAL A 4 17.43 -24.47 16.81
C VAL A 4 17.54 -23.02 17.28
N ASP A 5 17.75 -22.08 16.37
CA ASP A 5 17.78 -20.66 16.73
C ASP A 5 16.36 -20.17 17.03
N ARG A 6 16.16 -19.76 18.27
CA ARG A 6 14.94 -19.09 18.75
C ARG A 6 14.86 -17.71 18.12
N VAL A 7 13.77 -17.46 17.39
CA VAL A 7 13.36 -16.11 17.01
C VAL A 7 12.82 -15.40 18.26
N THR A 8 13.59 -14.48 18.83
CA THR A 8 13.14 -13.58 19.90
C THR A 8 12.68 -12.26 19.28
N GLY A 9 11.40 -12.16 18.91
CA GLY A 9 10.75 -10.89 18.60
C GLY A 9 10.16 -10.30 19.87
N THR A 10 10.73 -9.20 20.39
CA THR A 10 10.16 -8.45 21.51
C THR A 10 8.88 -7.76 21.05
N GLY A 11 7.73 -8.24 21.55
CA GLY A 11 6.43 -7.63 21.34
C GLY A 11 6.33 -6.26 22.02
N GLY A 12 6.72 -5.21 21.31
CA GLY A 12 6.33 -3.84 21.62
C GLY A 12 4.90 -3.60 21.16
N ARG A 13 4.06 -2.96 21.99
CA ARG A 13 2.78 -2.44 21.53
C ARG A 13 3.04 -1.42 20.40
N PRO A 14 2.27 -1.43 19.29
CA PRO A 14 2.42 -0.41 18.27
C PRO A 14 2.23 0.96 18.91
N THR A 15 3.29 1.77 18.90
CA THR A 15 3.24 3.11 19.45
C THR A 15 2.72 4.01 18.34
N ILE A 16 1.45 4.41 18.43
CA ILE A 16 0.91 5.48 17.58
C ILE A 16 1.64 6.76 17.98
N SER A 17 2.71 7.10 17.26
CA SER A 17 3.33 8.41 17.38
C SER A 17 2.41 9.40 16.67
N THR A 18 1.56 10.07 17.44
CA THR A 18 0.80 11.22 16.98
C THR A 18 1.78 12.34 16.63
N PHE A 19 1.85 12.69 15.34
CA PHE A 19 2.48 13.95 14.94
C PHE A 19 1.56 15.11 15.35
N PRO A 20 2.13 16.28 15.75
CA PRO A 20 1.34 17.43 16.18
C PRO A 20 0.36 17.83 15.07
N ASP A 21 -0.87 18.16 15.48
CA ASP A 21 -2.03 18.56 14.68
C ASP A 21 -1.69 18.99 13.25
N ALA A 22 -1.74 18.03 12.32
CA ALA A 22 -1.74 18.32 10.91
C ALA A 22 -3.13 18.89 10.57
N LEU A 23 -3.29 20.20 10.69
CA LEU A 23 -4.34 20.93 9.99
C LEU A 23 -4.37 20.41 8.55
N ALA A 24 -5.50 19.85 8.16
CA ALA A 24 -5.74 19.21 6.86
C ALA A 24 -5.32 20.15 5.73
N THR A 25 -4.07 20.02 5.29
CA THR A 25 -3.58 20.76 4.14
C THR A 25 -3.94 19.93 2.95
N VAL A 26 -4.94 20.39 2.19
CA VAL A 26 -5.18 19.89 0.84
C VAL A 26 -3.85 19.95 0.10
N ARG A 27 -3.30 18.80 -0.26
CA ARG A 27 -2.01 18.75 -0.97
C ARG A 27 -2.21 19.25 -2.39
N ALA A 28 -2.05 20.55 -2.59
CA ALA A 28 -1.97 21.14 -3.93
C ALA A 28 -0.80 20.49 -4.68
N ASN A 29 -1.05 20.03 -5.92
CA ASN A 29 -0.08 19.39 -6.82
C ASN A 29 0.46 18.01 -6.39
N MET A 30 -0.29 17.26 -5.59
CA MET A 30 0.06 15.88 -5.24
C MET A 30 0.12 14.96 -6.47
N ARG A 31 1.30 14.37 -6.75
CA ARG A 31 1.45 13.34 -7.79
C ARG A 31 1.10 11.98 -7.21
N CYS A 32 0.03 11.39 -7.72
CA CYS A 32 -0.51 10.16 -7.18
C CYS A 32 -0.52 9.07 -8.24
N ALA A 33 0.00 7.88 -7.91
CA ALA A 33 -0.18 6.69 -8.74
C ALA A 33 -1.19 5.76 -8.07
N VAL A 34 -2.24 5.34 -8.78
CA VAL A 34 -3.20 4.33 -8.29
C VAL A 34 -2.93 3.01 -8.98
N ILE A 35 -2.50 2.04 -8.18
CA ILE A 35 -2.29 0.66 -8.60
C ILE A 35 -3.54 -0.14 -8.29
N PHE A 36 -4.15 -0.75 -9.29
CA PHE A 36 -5.43 -1.44 -9.13
C PHE A 36 -5.50 -2.70 -9.98
N ASN A 37 -6.28 -3.70 -9.52
CA ASN A 37 -6.55 -4.89 -10.31
C ASN A 37 -7.80 -4.70 -11.18
N PRO A 38 -7.68 -4.60 -12.52
CA PRO A 38 -8.82 -4.39 -13.42
C PRO A 38 -9.77 -5.61 -13.49
N THR A 39 -9.28 -6.79 -13.11
CA THR A 39 -10.07 -8.03 -13.10
C THR A 39 -10.83 -8.25 -11.78
N ALA A 40 -10.51 -7.47 -10.73
CA ALA A 40 -11.19 -7.57 -9.46
C ALA A 40 -12.68 -7.17 -9.59
N ARG A 41 -13.57 -8.15 -9.43
CA ARG A 41 -15.03 -7.97 -9.32
C ARG A 41 -15.71 -7.27 -10.52
N GLY A 42 -15.31 -7.54 -11.76
CA GLY A 42 -16.06 -7.22 -12.99
C GLY A 42 -16.36 -5.73 -13.19
N GLY A 43 -17.56 -5.36 -13.68
CA GLY A 43 -17.96 -3.98 -14.03
C GLY A 43 -17.76 -2.89 -12.96
N ARG A 44 -17.41 -3.26 -11.71
CA ARG A 44 -16.92 -2.34 -10.68
C ARG A 44 -15.59 -1.69 -11.04
N ALA A 45 -14.67 -2.39 -11.72
CA ALA A 45 -13.38 -1.82 -12.11
C ALA A 45 -13.53 -0.65 -13.09
N ARG A 46 -14.41 -0.78 -14.09
CA ARG A 46 -14.72 0.34 -15.01
C ARG A 46 -15.34 1.54 -14.29
N ARG A 47 -16.32 1.32 -13.41
CA ARG A 47 -16.94 2.40 -12.62
C ARG A 47 -15.93 3.05 -11.67
N PHE A 48 -15.01 2.27 -11.12
CA PHE A 48 -13.93 2.75 -10.28
C PHE A 48 -12.97 3.65 -11.05
N VAL A 49 -12.51 3.22 -12.24
CA VAL A 49 -11.67 4.03 -13.12
C VAL A 49 -12.37 5.34 -13.50
N GLN A 50 -13.62 5.27 -13.96
CA GLN A 50 -14.41 6.47 -14.30
C GLN A 50 -14.56 7.43 -13.12
N ALA A 51 -14.78 6.90 -11.91
CA ALA A 51 -14.90 7.71 -10.71
C ALA A 51 -13.57 8.39 -10.35
N LEU A 52 -12.44 7.71 -10.53
CA LEU A 52 -11.11 8.29 -10.28
C LEU A 52 -10.71 9.33 -11.33
N GLU A 53 -10.98 9.07 -12.60
CA GLU A 53 -10.75 10.03 -13.69
C GLU A 53 -11.54 11.32 -13.47
N ALA A 54 -12.74 11.23 -12.88
CA ALA A 54 -13.55 12.40 -12.52
C ALA A 54 -13.06 13.16 -11.27
N MET A 55 -12.14 12.60 -10.47
CA MET A 55 -11.78 13.14 -9.17
C MET A 55 -10.59 14.12 -9.17
N GLN A 56 -9.63 14.06 -10.11
CA GLN A 56 -8.54 15.06 -10.17
C GLN A 56 -7.54 14.93 -11.33
N ASP A 57 -6.89 16.06 -11.66
CA ASP A 57 -5.64 16.13 -12.42
C ASP A 57 -4.43 15.66 -11.58
N GLY A 58 -3.42 15.07 -12.21
CA GLY A 58 -2.19 14.59 -11.54
C GLY A 58 -2.23 13.14 -11.03
N LEU A 59 -3.31 12.42 -11.34
CA LEU A 59 -3.47 10.99 -11.07
C LEU A 59 -2.95 10.13 -12.23
N THR A 60 -2.11 9.15 -11.94
CA THR A 60 -1.68 8.13 -12.90
C THR A 60 -2.28 6.78 -12.52
N LEU A 61 -3.06 6.19 -13.42
CA LEU A 61 -3.63 4.86 -13.22
C LEU A 61 -2.66 3.77 -13.72
N LYS A 62 -2.35 2.79 -12.87
CA LYS A 62 -1.43 1.68 -13.14
C LYS A 62 -2.15 0.33 -12.94
N PRO A 63 -2.80 -0.23 -13.97
CA PRO A 63 -3.50 -1.51 -13.84
C PRO A 63 -2.52 -2.67 -13.70
N THR A 64 -2.76 -3.57 -12.75
CA THR A 64 -2.02 -4.84 -12.63
C THR A 64 -2.42 -5.81 -13.74
N THR A 65 -1.50 -6.62 -14.25
CA THR A 65 -1.79 -7.66 -15.25
C THR A 65 -2.03 -9.03 -14.63
N GLY A 66 -1.78 -9.18 -13.34
CA GLY A 66 -2.00 -10.41 -12.58
C GLY A 66 -1.35 -10.36 -11.19
N PRO A 67 -1.38 -11.48 -10.45
CA PRO A 67 -0.69 -11.58 -9.17
C PRO A 67 0.80 -11.24 -9.30
N ARG A 68 1.35 -10.57 -8.29
CA ARG A 68 2.76 -10.16 -8.17
C ARG A 68 3.23 -9.14 -9.21
N THR A 69 2.32 -8.41 -9.85
CA THR A 69 2.69 -7.31 -10.78
C THR A 69 2.61 -5.93 -10.14
N ALA A 70 1.88 -5.79 -9.03
CA ALA A 70 1.83 -4.52 -8.29
C ALA A 70 3.17 -4.07 -7.67
N PRO A 71 4.13 -4.94 -7.26
CA PRO A 71 5.40 -4.48 -6.72
C PRO A 71 6.20 -3.65 -7.74
N ASP A 72 6.28 -4.10 -8.99
CA ASP A 72 7.03 -3.42 -10.05
C ASP A 72 6.40 -2.06 -10.40
N LEU A 73 5.06 -2.00 -10.41
CA LEU A 73 4.33 -0.75 -10.61
C LEU A 73 4.56 0.25 -9.47
N ALA A 74 4.68 -0.24 -8.23
CA ALA A 74 4.96 0.60 -7.07
C ALA A 74 6.39 1.16 -7.10
N ILE A 75 7.37 0.33 -7.47
CA ILE A 75 8.75 0.77 -7.71
C ILE A 75 8.78 1.85 -8.80
N GLN A 76 8.12 1.60 -9.93
CA GLN A 76 8.07 2.55 -11.04
C GLN A 76 7.44 3.88 -10.61
N ALA A 77 6.32 3.85 -9.89
CA ALA A 77 5.68 5.07 -9.38
C ALA A 77 6.59 5.87 -8.43
N ALA A 78 7.31 5.18 -7.54
CA ALA A 78 8.29 5.81 -6.67
C ALA A 78 9.48 6.40 -7.46
N GLN A 79 9.88 5.76 -8.56
CA GLN A 79 10.93 6.24 -9.46
C GLN A 79 10.50 7.49 -10.23
N GLU A 80 9.25 7.53 -10.68
CA GLU A 80 8.59 8.67 -11.34
C GLU A 80 8.36 9.87 -10.39
N GLY A 81 8.62 9.68 -9.09
CA GLY A 81 8.54 10.73 -8.08
C GLY A 81 7.12 10.99 -7.57
N CYS A 82 6.22 10.00 -7.65
CA CYS A 82 4.92 10.12 -7.00
C CYS A 82 5.08 10.35 -5.49
N ASP A 83 4.33 11.31 -4.95
CA ASP A 83 4.29 11.60 -3.51
C ASP A 83 3.52 10.50 -2.77
N VAL A 84 2.53 9.91 -3.44
CA VAL A 84 1.68 8.86 -2.91
C VAL A 84 1.47 7.77 -3.95
N VAL A 85 1.62 6.53 -3.50
CA VAL A 85 1.24 5.33 -4.25
C VAL A 85 0.05 4.70 -3.56
N VAL A 86 -1.05 4.58 -4.28
CA VAL A 86 -2.34 4.11 -3.77
C VAL A 86 -2.57 2.67 -4.20
N ALA A 87 -2.72 1.77 -3.24
CA ALA A 87 -3.18 0.42 -3.47
C ALA A 87 -4.72 0.39 -3.50
N ALA A 88 -5.30 0.16 -4.67
CA ALA A 88 -6.74 0.03 -4.85
C ALA A 88 -7.12 -1.44 -5.12
N GLY A 89 -7.50 -2.13 -4.05
CA GLY A 89 -7.68 -3.58 -4.09
C GLY A 89 -8.06 -4.17 -2.74
N GLY A 90 -7.80 -5.46 -2.57
CA GLY A 90 -7.86 -6.13 -1.27
C GLY A 90 -6.51 -6.17 -0.57
N ASP A 91 -6.43 -6.89 0.54
CA ASP A 91 -5.22 -6.99 1.38
C ASP A 91 -4.00 -7.52 0.60
N GLY A 92 -4.21 -8.44 -0.36
CA GLY A 92 -3.15 -8.92 -1.25
C GLY A 92 -2.55 -7.82 -2.14
N THR A 93 -3.38 -6.95 -2.71
CA THR A 93 -2.90 -5.81 -3.51
C THR A 93 -2.14 -4.82 -2.64
N VAL A 94 -2.63 -4.56 -1.42
CA VAL A 94 -1.93 -3.68 -0.48
C VAL A 94 -0.55 -4.24 -0.11
N ASN A 95 -0.47 -5.54 0.19
CA ASN A 95 0.80 -6.21 0.48
C ASN A 95 1.77 -6.14 -0.70
N GLU A 96 1.31 -6.41 -1.93
CA GLU A 96 2.18 -6.35 -3.10
C GLU A 96 2.72 -4.94 -3.37
N VAL A 97 1.90 -3.90 -3.22
CA VAL A 97 2.34 -2.50 -3.37
C VAL A 97 3.38 -2.16 -2.31
N VAL A 98 3.13 -2.52 -1.05
CA VAL A 98 4.07 -2.26 0.05
C VAL A 98 5.39 -3.00 -0.14
N ASP A 99 5.35 -4.25 -0.60
CA ASP A 99 6.55 -5.01 -0.93
C ASP A 99 7.39 -4.30 -2.00
N GLY A 100 6.75 -3.75 -3.03
CA GLY A 100 7.42 -2.95 -4.05
C GLY A 100 8.06 -1.68 -3.49
N LEU A 101 7.31 -0.91 -2.69
CA LEU A 101 7.83 0.33 -2.08
C LEU A 101 9.02 0.04 -1.14
N ALA A 102 9.00 -1.08 -0.44
CA ALA A 102 10.04 -1.45 0.53
C ALA A 102 11.35 -1.96 -0.09
N ARG A 103 11.39 -2.19 -1.41
CA ARG A 103 12.59 -2.62 -2.15
C ARG A 103 13.56 -1.48 -2.46
N ASP A 104 13.11 -0.23 -2.35
CA ASP A 104 13.97 0.96 -2.43
C ASP A 104 13.88 1.76 -1.12
N PRO A 105 14.70 1.44 -0.10
CA PRO A 105 14.63 2.07 1.21
C PRO A 105 14.82 3.60 1.18
N GLN A 106 15.62 4.12 0.25
CA GLN A 106 15.86 5.56 0.14
C GLN A 106 14.62 6.31 -0.36
N ARG A 107 13.77 5.64 -1.15
CA ARG A 107 12.49 6.19 -1.63
C ARG A 107 11.31 5.83 -0.73
N ALA A 108 11.38 4.71 0.00
CA ALA A 108 10.34 4.26 0.91
C ALA A 108 9.97 5.35 1.94
N ASP A 109 10.95 6.08 2.46
CA ASP A 109 10.72 7.18 3.41
C ASP A 109 10.07 8.43 2.78
N ARG A 110 10.06 8.52 1.45
CA ARG A 110 9.58 9.68 0.67
C ARG A 110 8.21 9.45 0.04
N VAL A 111 7.81 8.20 -0.15
CA VAL A 111 6.53 7.84 -0.77
C VAL A 111 5.54 7.42 0.31
N ARG A 112 4.30 7.92 0.25
CA ARG A 112 3.24 7.49 1.16
C ARG A 112 2.39 6.41 0.53
N LEU A 113 1.91 5.47 1.35
CA LEU A 113 0.91 4.50 0.94
C LEU A 113 -0.49 5.07 1.13
N GLY A 114 -1.28 5.12 0.06
CA GLY A 114 -2.74 5.27 0.16
C GLY A 114 -3.44 3.93 -0.03
N ILE A 115 -4.63 3.77 0.57
CA ILE A 115 -5.42 2.54 0.42
C ILE A 115 -6.84 2.90 -0.02
N ILE A 116 -7.27 2.30 -1.14
CA ILE A 116 -8.66 2.28 -1.55
C ILE A 116 -9.17 0.84 -1.42
N PRO A 117 -10.03 0.54 -0.44
CA PRO A 117 -10.49 -0.82 -0.18
C PRO A 117 -11.52 -1.27 -1.22
N LEU A 118 -11.11 -2.14 -2.15
CA LEU A 118 -11.96 -2.76 -3.17
C LEU A 118 -12.11 -4.28 -3.01
N GLY A 119 -11.39 -4.87 -2.05
CA GLY A 119 -11.47 -6.29 -1.72
C GLY A 119 -12.71 -6.68 -0.91
N THR A 120 -12.83 -7.97 -0.59
CA THR A 120 -13.96 -8.52 0.17
C THR A 120 -13.86 -8.20 1.66
N ILE A 121 -12.68 -8.43 2.24
CA ILE A 121 -12.47 -8.34 3.68
C ILE A 121 -11.86 -6.97 4.04
N ASN A 122 -10.76 -6.58 3.36
CA ASN A 122 -10.04 -5.32 3.59
C ASN A 122 -9.66 -5.17 5.07
N VAL A 123 -9.00 -6.19 5.63
CA VAL A 123 -8.66 -6.26 7.05
C VAL A 123 -7.83 -5.04 7.45
N LEU A 124 -6.75 -4.73 6.72
CA LEU A 124 -5.88 -3.61 7.07
C LEU A 124 -6.64 -2.28 7.02
N ALA A 125 -7.45 -2.06 5.98
CA ALA A 125 -8.25 -0.84 5.88
C ALA A 125 -9.21 -0.68 7.07
N ARG A 126 -9.81 -1.78 7.55
CA ARG A 126 -10.70 -1.76 8.72
C ARG A 126 -9.95 -1.47 10.01
N GLU A 127 -8.81 -2.11 10.23
CA GLU A 127 -7.95 -1.88 11.41
C GLU A 127 -7.45 -0.43 11.47
N LEU A 128 -7.12 0.14 10.32
CA LEU A 128 -6.71 1.53 10.18
C LEU A 128 -7.88 2.52 10.10
N HIS A 129 -9.12 2.05 10.24
CA HIS A 129 -10.34 2.87 10.17
C HIS A 129 -10.47 3.68 8.87
N ILE A 130 -9.93 3.16 7.77
CA ILE A 130 -10.06 3.74 6.43
C ILE A 130 -11.49 3.49 5.93
N PRO A 131 -12.20 4.54 5.47
CA PRO A 131 -13.55 4.39 4.94
C PRO A 131 -13.63 3.40 3.77
N LEU A 132 -14.68 2.57 3.73
CA LEU A 132 -14.86 1.58 2.66
C LEU A 132 -15.44 2.16 1.36
N ARG A 133 -15.98 3.39 1.42
CA ARG A 133 -16.52 4.09 0.25
C ARG A 133 -15.40 4.81 -0.48
N LEU A 134 -15.32 4.63 -1.79
CA LEU A 134 -14.29 5.23 -2.66
C LEU A 134 -14.06 6.72 -2.38
N SER A 135 -15.12 7.53 -2.44
CA SER A 135 -15.01 8.98 -2.26
C SER A 135 -14.47 9.37 -0.88
N ALA A 136 -14.87 8.65 0.18
CA ALA A 136 -14.40 8.90 1.53
C ALA A 136 -12.96 8.42 1.75
N ALA A 137 -12.56 7.28 1.16
CA ALA A 137 -11.18 6.82 1.17
C ALA A 137 -10.25 7.79 0.42
N TRP A 138 -10.70 8.26 -0.75
CA TRP A 138 -9.98 9.26 -1.53
C TRP A 138 -9.80 10.57 -0.76
N GLU A 139 -10.82 11.01 -0.03
CA GLU A 139 -10.73 12.20 0.79
C GLU A 139 -9.68 12.08 1.91
N VAL A 140 -9.54 10.90 2.53
CA VAL A 140 -8.46 10.63 3.51
C VAL A 140 -7.08 10.77 2.86
N ILE A 141 -6.90 10.22 1.65
CA ILE A 141 -5.65 10.32 0.90
C ILE A 141 -5.33 11.78 0.57
N ARG A 142 -6.33 12.53 0.10
CA ARG A 142 -6.21 13.93 -0.34
C ARG A 142 -5.91 14.90 0.82
N THR A 143 -6.50 14.65 1.98
CA THR A 143 -6.30 15.47 3.19
C THR A 143 -4.99 15.17 3.91
N GLY A 144 -4.31 14.08 3.56
CA GLY A 144 -2.96 13.78 4.03
C GLY A 144 -2.88 13.35 5.49
N ARG A 145 -3.93 12.68 6.02
CA ARG A 145 -3.90 12.14 7.37
C ARG A 145 -3.01 10.89 7.41
N GLU A 146 -1.78 11.04 7.89
CA GLU A 146 -0.77 9.98 7.87
C GLU A 146 -0.62 9.24 9.20
N LEU A 147 -0.30 7.96 9.12
CA LEU A 147 0.10 7.11 10.23
C LEU A 147 1.38 6.35 9.83
N ARG A 148 2.31 6.19 10.76
CA ARG A 148 3.44 5.26 10.59
C ARG A 148 3.05 3.88 11.07
N ILE A 149 3.34 2.88 10.25
CA ILE A 149 3.05 1.48 10.52
C ILE A 149 4.36 0.72 10.37
N ASP A 150 4.66 -0.17 11.32
CA ASP A 150 5.82 -1.04 11.24
C ASP A 150 5.66 -1.99 10.05
N LEU A 151 6.77 -2.22 9.34
CA LEU A 151 6.78 -3.10 8.18
C LEU A 151 7.69 -4.31 8.44
N PRO A 152 7.12 -5.43 8.93
CA PRO A 152 7.84 -6.69 9.03
C PRO A 152 8.46 -7.12 7.70
N ARG A 153 9.69 -7.63 7.77
CA ARG A 153 10.47 -8.14 6.65
C ARG A 153 10.93 -9.56 6.96
N VAL A 154 10.80 -10.45 5.98
CA VAL A 154 11.26 -11.85 6.07
C VAL A 154 12.15 -12.16 4.87
N SER A 155 13.31 -12.73 5.13
CA SER A 155 14.23 -13.26 4.11
C SER A 155 14.19 -14.79 4.17
N PHE A 156 14.06 -15.45 3.02
CA PHE A 156 13.95 -16.91 2.91
C PHE A 156 14.55 -17.39 1.58
N THR A 157 14.70 -18.71 1.41
CA THR A 157 15.16 -19.30 0.15
C THR A 157 14.02 -20.05 -0.52
N ARG A 158 13.81 -19.81 -1.81
CA ARG A 158 12.85 -20.53 -2.64
C ARG A 158 13.54 -20.98 -3.92
N ASP A 159 13.43 -22.28 -4.22
CA ASP A 159 14.05 -22.88 -5.42
C ASP A 159 15.56 -22.56 -5.54
N GLY A 160 16.26 -22.54 -4.39
CA GLY A 160 17.69 -22.20 -4.30
C GLY A 160 18.02 -20.70 -4.43
N SER A 161 17.03 -19.84 -4.63
CA SER A 161 17.20 -18.39 -4.76
C SER A 161 16.79 -17.67 -3.47
N PRO A 162 17.58 -16.70 -2.97
CA PRO A 162 17.16 -15.87 -1.86
C PRO A 162 16.01 -14.95 -2.30
N GLU A 163 14.93 -14.94 -1.51
CA GLU A 163 13.82 -14.01 -1.63
C GLU A 163 13.70 -13.20 -0.32
N GLU A 164 13.22 -11.98 -0.46
CA GLU A 164 12.87 -11.13 0.67
C GLU A 164 11.49 -10.53 0.43
N ARG A 165 10.67 -10.47 1.49
CA ARG A 165 9.31 -9.95 1.42
C ARG A 165 8.94 -9.12 2.64
N CYS A 166 8.15 -8.08 2.38
CA CYS A 166 7.52 -7.27 3.41
C CYS A 166 6.02 -7.53 3.51
N PHE A 167 5.45 -7.39 4.71
CA PHE A 167 4.05 -7.70 4.98
C PHE A 167 3.39 -6.64 5.84
N THR A 168 2.18 -6.21 5.50
CA THR A 168 1.45 -5.22 6.30
C THR A 168 0.72 -5.79 7.51
N GLN A 169 0.47 -7.11 7.52
CA GLN A 169 -0.29 -7.77 8.59
C GLN A 169 0.27 -9.15 8.94
N LEU A 170 0.16 -10.11 8.02
CA LEU A 170 0.51 -11.51 8.27
C LEU A 170 1.36 -12.04 7.11
N ALA A 171 2.39 -12.80 7.47
CA ALA A 171 3.12 -13.67 6.54
C ALA A 171 2.48 -15.06 6.58
N GLY A 172 1.96 -15.52 5.44
CA GLY A 172 1.35 -16.83 5.31
C GLY A 172 1.31 -17.23 3.83
N ALA A 173 1.56 -18.50 3.57
CA ALA A 173 1.43 -19.15 2.27
C ALA A 173 0.22 -20.09 2.31
#